data_AF-G5JN98-F1
#
_entry.id   AF-G5JN98-F1
#
_cell.length_a   1.000
_cell.length_b   1.000
_cell.length_c   1.000
_cell.angle_alpha   90.00
_cell.angle_beta   90.00
_cell.angle_gamma   90.00
#
_symmetry.space_group_name_H-M   'P 1'
#
loop_
_entity.id
_entity.type
_entity.pdbx_description
1 polymer ?
#
loop_
_entity_poly.entity_id
_entity_poly.type
_entity_poly.pdbx_seq_one_letter_code
_entity_poly.pdbx_strand_id
1 'polypeptide(L)'
;MKREKSQKLLLYLVGAVSLLSLIILVWKINSDSRETAPNGKGHNVALNQTYQYHVDSNGVRNSQIKLLKNHRYVIYIEKYTYLSDKKLKEKERLEEQAIYPELTFTQGNYKKTGNYISLEPQHSTIIRFYDISVFHQKKYFEKENKKLMLNSGGKIISSWKGLYYQTKGINNKMNKIKLKKSSKVIPSSEEDFLEQYTYDPSTKDDR
;
A
#
# COMPACT_ATOMS: atom_id res chain seq x y z
N MET A 1 14.02 -74.79 -22.22
CA MET A 1 13.83 -73.50 -22.92
C MET A 1 12.63 -72.64 -22.47
N LYS A 2 11.65 -73.15 -21.67
CA LYS A 2 10.47 -72.37 -21.21
C LYS A 2 10.69 -71.56 -19.91
N ARG A 3 11.56 -72.01 -18.99
CA ARG A 3 11.80 -71.36 -17.69
C ARG A 3 12.58 -70.04 -17.77
N GLU A 4 13.48 -69.91 -18.74
CA GLU A 4 14.35 -68.73 -18.89
C GLU A 4 13.60 -67.49 -19.40
N LYS A 5 12.58 -67.69 -20.26
CA LYS A 5 11.69 -66.59 -20.71
C LYS A 5 10.82 -66.06 -19.57
N SER A 6 10.40 -66.93 -18.65
CA SER A 6 9.54 -66.54 -17.51
C SER A 6 10.29 -65.69 -16.48
N GLN A 7 11.57 -65.95 -16.25
CA GLN A 7 12.39 -65.16 -15.32
C GLN A 7 12.72 -63.77 -15.87
N LYS A 8 13.00 -63.67 -17.18
CA LYS A 8 13.19 -62.36 -17.84
C LYS A 8 11.91 -61.52 -17.78
N LEU A 9 10.74 -62.11 -18.01
CA LEU A 9 9.46 -61.41 -17.92
C LEU A 9 9.17 -60.87 -16.50
N LEU A 10 9.50 -61.66 -15.46
CA LEU A 10 9.33 -61.26 -14.06
C LEU A 10 10.26 -60.09 -13.70
N LEU A 11 11.50 -60.09 -14.20
CA LEU A 11 12.48 -59.02 -13.96
C LEU A 11 12.04 -57.69 -14.61
N TYR A 12 11.48 -57.73 -15.81
CA TYR A 12 10.92 -56.55 -16.48
C TYR A 12 9.69 -55.99 -15.74
N LEU A 13 8.84 -56.87 -15.18
CA LEU A 13 7.67 -56.48 -14.39
C LEU A 13 8.07 -55.80 -13.07
N VAL A 14 9.07 -56.32 -12.35
CA VAL A 14 9.57 -55.70 -11.11
C VAL A 14 10.25 -54.36 -11.40
N GLY A 15 11.01 -54.26 -12.50
CA GLY A 15 11.61 -53.00 -12.94
C GLY A 15 10.59 -51.93 -13.32
N ALA A 16 9.51 -52.31 -14.03
CA ALA A 16 8.45 -51.40 -14.44
C ALA A 16 7.63 -50.86 -13.25
N VAL A 17 7.37 -51.70 -12.23
CA VAL A 17 6.65 -51.28 -11.01
C VAL A 17 7.50 -50.31 -10.18
N SER A 18 8.82 -50.47 -10.16
CA SER A 18 9.75 -49.55 -9.46
C SER A 18 9.86 -48.17 -10.13
N LEU A 19 9.80 -48.12 -11.46
CA LEU A 19 9.78 -46.86 -12.21
C LEU A 19 8.46 -46.09 -12.02
N LEU A 20 7.33 -46.80 -11.98
CA LEU A 20 6.02 -46.19 -11.73
C LEU A 20 5.90 -45.62 -10.31
N SER A 21 6.42 -46.30 -9.29
CA SER A 21 6.41 -45.79 -7.92
C SER A 21 7.31 -44.55 -7.75
N LEU A 22 8.45 -44.49 -8.45
CA LEU A 22 9.31 -43.30 -8.47
C LEU A 22 8.62 -42.11 -9.15
N ILE A 23 7.93 -42.34 -10.27
CA ILE A 23 7.18 -41.29 -10.98
C ILE A 23 6.03 -40.75 -10.11
N ILE A 24 5.31 -41.61 -9.39
CA ILE A 24 4.26 -41.20 -8.44
C ILE A 24 4.86 -40.42 -7.27
N LEU A 25 6.03 -40.82 -6.76
CA LEU A 25 6.72 -40.11 -5.67
C LEU A 25 7.19 -38.72 -6.12
N VAL A 26 7.77 -38.60 -7.33
CA VAL A 26 8.19 -37.32 -7.92
C VAL A 26 6.99 -36.44 -8.23
N TRP A 27 5.89 -36.99 -8.73
CA TRP A 27 4.63 -36.26 -8.90
C TRP A 27 4.06 -35.79 -7.57
N LYS A 28 4.12 -36.62 -6.53
CA LYS A 28 3.64 -36.27 -5.19
C LYS A 28 4.50 -35.17 -4.54
N ILE A 29 5.81 -35.22 -4.71
CA ILE A 29 6.74 -34.17 -4.23
C ILE A 29 6.56 -32.87 -5.03
N ASN A 30 6.34 -32.93 -6.35
CA ASN A 30 6.05 -31.76 -7.18
C ASN A 30 4.63 -31.21 -6.96
N SER A 31 3.66 -32.04 -6.57
CA SER A 31 2.31 -31.60 -6.19
C SER A 31 2.27 -31.05 -4.77
N ASP A 32 3.06 -31.61 -3.83
CA ASP A 32 3.15 -31.12 -2.45
C ASP A 32 3.98 -29.83 -2.34
N SER A 33 4.86 -29.53 -3.30
CA SER A 33 5.52 -28.22 -3.45
C SER A 33 4.64 -27.17 -4.16
N ARG A 34 3.46 -27.57 -4.66
CA ARG A 34 2.32 -26.67 -4.79
C ARG A 34 1.51 -26.75 -3.51
N GLU A 35 2.02 -26.10 -2.46
CA GLU A 35 1.17 -25.64 -1.36
C GLU A 35 0.05 -24.79 -1.98
N THR A 36 -1.08 -25.45 -2.25
CA THR A 36 -2.37 -24.80 -2.30
C THR A 36 -2.59 -24.32 -0.88
N ALA A 37 -2.17 -23.06 -0.65
CA ALA A 37 -2.49 -22.34 0.57
C ALA A 37 -3.98 -22.58 0.89
N PRO A 38 -4.32 -22.85 2.16
CA PRO A 38 -5.67 -23.26 2.53
C PRO A 38 -6.65 -22.22 2.00
N ASN A 39 -7.54 -22.70 1.16
CA ASN A 39 -8.59 -21.92 0.52
C ASN A 39 -9.57 -21.51 1.64
N GLY A 40 -9.41 -20.32 2.19
CA GLY A 40 -10.28 -19.80 3.24
C GLY A 40 -9.70 -18.60 3.97
N LYS A 41 -10.17 -17.40 3.60
CA LYS A 41 -9.80 -16.07 4.15
C LYS A 41 -8.51 -15.45 3.62
N GLY A 42 -8.38 -15.33 2.30
CA GLY A 42 -7.53 -14.29 1.74
C GLY A 42 -7.97 -12.92 2.28
N HIS A 43 -7.07 -12.17 2.89
CA HIS A 43 -7.37 -10.81 3.31
C HIS A 43 -7.57 -9.94 2.07
N ASN A 44 -8.83 -9.76 1.67
CA ASN A 44 -9.18 -8.86 0.58
C ASN A 44 -9.25 -7.42 1.08
N VAL A 45 -8.81 -6.48 0.24
CA VAL A 45 -9.04 -5.05 0.48
C VAL A 45 -10.53 -4.77 0.29
N ALA A 46 -11.17 -4.21 1.31
CA ALA A 46 -12.57 -3.81 1.25
C ALA A 46 -12.69 -2.44 0.58
N LEU A 47 -13.69 -2.27 -0.30
CA LEU A 47 -14.05 -0.97 -0.85
C LEU A 47 -14.60 -0.08 0.25
N ASN A 48 -14.37 1.23 0.13
CA ASN A 48 -14.73 2.29 1.07
C ASN A 48 -14.18 2.11 2.50
N GLN A 49 -13.33 1.12 2.75
CA GLN A 49 -12.60 0.98 4.01
C GLN A 49 -11.30 1.79 3.93
N THR A 50 -11.09 2.65 4.93
CA THR A 50 -9.80 3.32 5.12
C THR A 50 -8.79 2.35 5.74
N TYR A 51 -7.59 2.33 5.19
CA TYR A 51 -6.44 1.62 5.72
C TYR A 51 -5.32 2.59 6.01
N GLN A 52 -4.73 2.50 7.19
CA GLN A 52 -3.50 3.20 7.54
C GLN A 52 -2.30 2.35 7.09
N TYR A 53 -1.35 2.97 6.41
CA TYR A 53 -0.15 2.29 5.92
C TYR A 53 1.15 2.90 6.43
N HIS A 54 1.11 4.06 7.07
CA HIS A 54 2.29 4.63 7.70
C HIS A 54 1.88 5.58 8.81
N VAL A 55 2.45 5.41 10.00
CA VAL A 55 2.46 6.42 11.06
C VAL A 55 3.85 6.49 11.64
N ASP A 56 4.42 7.68 11.68
CA ASP A 56 5.67 7.95 12.39
C ASP A 56 5.42 7.86 13.91
N SER A 57 6.36 7.28 14.67
CA SER A 57 6.28 7.22 16.13
C SER A 57 6.12 8.59 16.79
N ASN A 58 6.61 9.63 16.11
CA ASN A 58 6.53 11.00 16.59
C ASN A 58 5.25 11.74 16.14
N GLY A 59 4.33 11.05 15.46
CA GLY A 59 3.11 11.64 14.92
C GLY A 59 3.34 12.61 13.75
N VAL A 60 4.59 12.72 13.26
CA VAL A 60 4.95 13.66 12.19
C VAL A 60 4.27 13.32 10.88
N ARG A 61 4.00 12.04 10.62
CA ARG A 61 3.36 11.61 9.38
C ARG A 61 2.30 10.57 9.66
N ASN A 62 1.12 10.74 9.09
CA ASN A 62 0.06 9.73 9.06
C ASN A 62 -0.42 9.58 7.62
N SER A 63 -0.33 8.37 7.06
CA SER A 63 -0.68 8.11 5.66
C SER A 63 -1.72 7.00 5.57
N GLN A 64 -2.78 7.31 4.82
CA GLN A 64 -3.98 6.49 4.70
C GLN A 64 -4.35 6.30 3.24
N ILE A 65 -5.00 5.18 2.97
CA ILE A 65 -5.46 4.79 1.63
C ILE A 65 -6.87 4.21 1.72
N LYS A 66 -7.70 4.52 0.73
CA LYS A 66 -9.06 3.99 0.60
C LYS A 66 -9.31 3.66 -0.87
N LEU A 67 -9.76 2.44 -1.14
CA LEU A 67 -10.27 2.08 -2.46
C LEU A 67 -11.74 2.45 -2.55
N LEU A 68 -12.15 2.98 -3.69
CA LEU A 68 -13.51 3.44 -3.96
C LEU A 68 -14.15 2.57 -5.05
N LYS A 69 -15.46 2.73 -5.23
CA LYS A 69 -16.16 2.20 -6.41
C LYS A 69 -15.57 2.78 -7.70
N ASN A 70 -15.87 2.13 -8.83
CA ASN A 70 -15.45 2.53 -10.18
C ASN A 70 -13.93 2.57 -10.37
N HIS A 71 -13.20 1.64 -9.73
CA HIS A 71 -11.75 1.50 -9.88
C HIS A 71 -10.94 2.74 -9.47
N ARG A 72 -11.47 3.59 -8.58
CA ARG A 72 -10.78 4.76 -8.06
C ARG A 72 -10.17 4.49 -6.70
N TYR A 73 -9.11 5.23 -6.35
CA TYR A 73 -8.57 5.23 -5.00
C TYR A 73 -8.16 6.64 -4.59
N VAL A 74 -8.04 6.83 -3.28
CA VAL A 74 -7.50 8.03 -2.69
C VAL A 74 -6.42 7.68 -1.67
N ILE A 75 -5.40 8.53 -1.59
CA ILE A 75 -4.40 8.54 -0.52
C ILE A 75 -4.50 9.89 0.16
N TYR A 76 -4.51 9.86 1.49
CA TYR A 76 -4.55 11.04 2.34
C TYR A 76 -3.35 11.01 3.28
N ILE A 77 -2.52 12.04 3.24
CA ILE A 77 -1.29 12.15 4.03
C ILE A 77 -1.36 13.42 4.84
N GLU A 78 -1.10 13.28 6.13
CA GLU A 78 -0.96 14.38 7.06
C GLU A 78 0.51 14.46 7.47
N LYS A 79 1.10 15.64 7.34
CA LYS A 79 2.50 15.90 7.67
C LYS A 79 2.57 17.06 8.67
N TYR A 80 3.29 16.85 9.77
CA TYR A 80 3.47 17.74 10.92
C TYR A 80 2.19 18.15 11.68
N THR A 81 1.01 17.74 11.25
CA THR A 81 -0.30 18.16 11.80
C THR A 81 -0.60 17.75 13.25
N TYR A 82 0.24 16.89 13.85
CA TYR A 82 0.08 16.43 15.24
C TYR A 82 1.14 17.02 16.18
N LEU A 83 2.01 17.90 15.67
CA LEU A 83 2.94 18.65 16.49
C LEU A 83 2.21 19.80 17.18
N SER A 84 2.82 20.37 18.22
CA SER A 84 2.43 21.70 18.71
C SER A 84 3.22 22.77 17.97
N ASP A 85 2.77 24.03 17.97
CA ASP A 85 3.51 25.15 17.38
C ASP A 85 4.94 25.25 17.92
N LYS A 86 5.11 25.01 19.23
CA LYS A 86 6.44 24.96 19.85
C LYS A 86 7.33 23.88 19.23
N LYS A 87 6.82 22.65 19.09
CA LYS A 87 7.57 21.53 18.51
C LYS A 87 7.83 21.70 17.01
N LEU A 88 6.92 22.37 16.30
CA LEU A 88 7.12 22.74 14.91
C LEU A 88 8.29 23.72 14.78
N LYS A 89 8.28 24.82 15.55
CA LYS A 89 9.38 25.79 15.59
C LYS A 89 10.72 25.18 16.03
N GLU A 90 10.69 24.26 17.00
CA GLU A 90 11.89 23.51 17.41
C GLU A 90 12.47 22.69 16.26
N LYS A 91 11.61 22.05 15.44
CA LYS A 91 12.05 21.32 14.25
C LYS A 91 12.58 22.24 13.16
N GLU A 92 11.91 23.36 12.90
CA GLU A 92 12.37 24.35 11.90
C GLU A 92 13.77 24.86 12.19
N ARG A 93 14.14 25.06 13.46
CA ARG A 93 15.49 25.50 13.85
C ARG A 93 16.61 24.51 13.46
N LEU A 94 16.26 23.26 13.18
CA LEU A 94 17.21 22.21 12.81
C LEU A 94 17.31 22.02 11.29
N GLU A 95 16.50 22.73 10.51
CA GLU A 95 16.28 22.49 9.09
C GLU A 95 16.54 23.78 8.31
N GLU A 96 17.08 23.67 7.09
CA GLU A 96 17.40 24.84 6.26
C GLU A 96 16.16 25.49 5.63
N GLN A 97 15.02 24.80 5.68
CA GLN A 97 13.77 25.20 5.05
C GLN A 97 12.65 25.27 6.09
N ALA A 98 11.75 26.24 5.91
CA ALA A 98 10.53 26.35 6.72
C ALA A 98 9.70 25.07 6.65
N ILE A 99 9.11 24.68 7.79
CA ILE A 99 8.32 23.47 7.92
C ILE A 99 6.87 23.85 8.19
N TYR A 100 6.06 23.70 7.16
CA TYR A 100 4.63 23.91 7.26
C TYR A 100 3.89 22.59 7.52
N PRO A 101 2.91 22.56 8.43
CA PRO A 101 1.91 21.51 8.44
C PRO A 101 1.27 21.42 7.06
N GLU A 102 1.09 20.20 6.60
CA GLU A 102 0.71 19.92 5.21
C GLU A 102 -0.26 18.76 5.16
N LEU A 103 -1.28 18.92 4.31
CA LEU A 103 -2.16 17.84 3.91
C LEU A 103 -1.99 17.57 2.43
N THR A 104 -1.73 16.32 2.08
CA THR A 104 -1.71 15.86 0.69
C THR A 104 -2.86 14.91 0.44
N PHE A 105 -3.68 15.23 -0.56
CA PHE A 105 -4.72 14.37 -1.08
C PHE A 105 -4.34 13.93 -2.51
N THR A 106 -4.20 12.63 -2.72
CA THR A 106 -3.87 12.05 -4.02
C THR A 106 -5.02 11.19 -4.50
N GLN A 107 -5.43 11.37 -5.75
CA GLN A 107 -6.41 10.50 -6.38
C GLN A 107 -5.87 9.85 -7.66
N GLY A 108 -6.42 8.68 -7.96
CA GLY A 108 -6.08 7.93 -9.16
C GLY A 108 -6.95 6.70 -9.34
N ASN A 109 -6.53 5.86 -10.28
CA ASN A 109 -7.21 4.62 -10.60
C ASN A 109 -6.44 3.41 -10.09
N TYR A 110 -7.11 2.28 -9.94
CA TYR A 110 -6.47 1.03 -9.59
C TYR A 110 -6.89 -0.10 -10.53
N LYS A 111 -5.98 -1.05 -10.72
CA LYS A 111 -6.23 -2.29 -11.46
C LYS A 111 -5.99 -3.48 -10.55
N LYS A 112 -6.98 -4.37 -10.45
CA LYS A 112 -6.86 -5.61 -9.67
C LYS A 112 -6.43 -6.75 -10.60
N THR A 113 -5.35 -7.44 -10.23
CA THR A 113 -4.84 -8.62 -10.96
C THR A 113 -4.47 -9.70 -9.95
N GLY A 114 -5.32 -10.71 -9.83
CA GLY A 114 -5.20 -11.75 -8.80
C GLY A 114 -5.16 -11.14 -7.39
N ASN A 115 -4.05 -11.35 -6.69
CA ASN A 115 -3.84 -10.89 -5.32
C ASN A 115 -3.24 -9.47 -5.22
N TYR A 116 -3.01 -8.82 -6.36
CA TYR A 116 -2.37 -7.51 -6.44
C TYR A 116 -3.36 -6.45 -6.90
N ILE A 117 -3.22 -5.25 -6.34
CA ILE A 117 -3.91 -4.04 -6.81
C ILE A 117 -2.82 -3.03 -7.15
N SER A 118 -2.63 -2.76 -8.44
CA SER A 118 -1.73 -1.73 -8.92
C SER A 118 -2.41 -0.37 -8.82
N LEU A 119 -1.73 0.61 -8.23
CA LEU A 119 -2.24 1.98 -8.11
C LEU A 119 -1.61 2.85 -9.19
N GLU A 120 -2.44 3.58 -9.91
CA GLU A 120 -2.07 4.47 -10.99
C GLU A 120 -2.46 5.89 -10.57
N PRO A 121 -1.57 6.62 -9.87
CA PRO A 121 -1.85 7.98 -9.43
C PRO A 121 -2.04 8.89 -10.63
N GLN A 122 -2.98 9.83 -10.52
CA GLN A 122 -3.27 10.79 -11.59
C GLN A 122 -2.86 12.20 -11.17
N HIS A 123 -3.28 12.62 -9.97
CA HIS A 123 -2.91 13.92 -9.45
C HIS A 123 -2.96 13.97 -7.92
N SER A 124 -2.31 14.98 -7.38
CA SER A 124 -2.29 15.32 -5.97
C SER A 124 -2.57 16.79 -5.75
N THR A 125 -3.37 17.06 -4.73
CA THR A 125 -3.60 18.40 -4.20
C THR A 125 -2.95 18.47 -2.83
N ILE A 126 -2.13 19.50 -2.63
CA ILE A 126 -1.40 19.75 -1.40
C ILE A 126 -1.85 21.10 -0.87
N ILE A 127 -2.21 21.16 0.40
CA ILE A 127 -2.48 22.43 1.10
C ILE A 127 -1.55 22.57 2.29
N ARG A 128 -1.05 23.80 2.50
CA ARG A 128 -0.10 24.13 3.57
C ARG A 128 -0.69 25.15 4.52
N PHE A 129 -0.42 24.94 5.79
CA PHE A 129 -0.86 25.77 6.91
C PHE A 129 0.37 26.46 7.48
N TYR A 130 0.24 27.71 7.92
CA TYR A 130 1.40 28.44 8.41
C TYR A 130 1.95 27.80 9.69
N ASP A 131 1.05 27.46 10.61
CA ASP A 131 1.38 26.76 11.84
C ASP A 131 0.24 25.78 12.23
N ILE A 132 0.36 25.15 13.40
CA ILE A 132 -0.62 24.19 13.91
C ILE A 132 -1.89 24.91 14.35
N SER A 133 -1.78 26.11 14.90
CA SER A 133 -2.93 26.94 15.30
C SER A 133 -3.83 27.27 14.10
N VAL A 134 -3.24 27.65 12.97
CA VAL A 134 -3.91 27.93 11.68
C VAL A 134 -4.47 26.63 11.07
N PHE A 135 -3.76 25.51 11.20
CA PHE A 135 -4.30 24.19 10.85
C PHE A 135 -5.57 23.83 11.63
N HIS A 136 -5.61 24.09 12.93
CA HIS A 136 -6.82 23.86 13.74
C HIS A 136 -7.99 24.78 13.37
N GLN A 137 -7.69 25.98 12.87
CA GLN A 137 -8.69 26.88 12.28
C GLN A 137 -9.14 26.44 10.87
N LYS A 138 -8.51 25.40 10.30
CA LYS A 138 -8.78 24.86 8.97
C LYS A 138 -8.56 25.89 7.85
N LYS A 139 -7.60 26.80 8.05
CA LYS A 139 -7.25 27.85 7.08
C LYS A 139 -5.92 27.53 6.43
N TYR A 140 -5.84 27.46 5.11
CA TYR A 140 -4.56 27.22 4.42
C TYR A 140 -4.14 28.45 3.63
N PHE A 141 -2.84 28.71 3.58
CA PHE A 141 -2.30 29.87 2.86
C PHE A 141 -1.76 29.53 1.47
N GLU A 142 -1.53 28.25 1.19
CA GLU A 142 -0.97 27.78 -0.08
C GLU A 142 -1.65 26.48 -0.52
N LYS A 143 -1.96 26.40 -1.82
CA LYS A 143 -2.44 25.21 -2.51
C LYS A 143 -1.54 24.93 -3.71
N GLU A 144 -1.13 23.68 -3.84
CA GLU A 144 -0.33 23.19 -4.95
C GLU A 144 -1.01 21.96 -5.58
N ASN A 145 -1.15 21.97 -6.90
CA ASN A 145 -1.66 20.84 -7.67
C ASN A 145 -0.53 20.19 -8.47
N LYS A 146 -0.37 18.87 -8.34
CA LYS A 146 0.66 18.08 -9.04
C LYS A 146 0.01 17.03 -9.91
N LYS A 147 0.35 17.03 -11.20
CA LYS A 147 0.08 15.87 -12.07
C LYS A 147 1.13 14.79 -11.80
N LEU A 148 0.68 13.56 -11.56
CA LEU A 148 1.57 12.44 -11.26
C LEU A 148 1.71 11.53 -12.48
N MET A 149 2.89 10.92 -12.61
CA MET A 149 3.10 9.89 -13.62
C MET A 149 2.46 8.57 -13.18
N LEU A 150 1.78 7.88 -14.09
CA LEU A 150 1.06 6.62 -13.81
C LEU A 150 1.95 5.56 -13.13
N ASN A 151 3.23 5.51 -13.47
CA ASN A 151 4.18 4.51 -12.98
C ASN A 151 4.81 4.86 -11.61
N SER A 152 4.43 5.98 -10.99
CA SER A 152 4.91 6.42 -9.68
C SER A 152 4.14 5.80 -8.51
N GLY A 153 3.06 5.07 -8.79
CA GLY A 153 2.20 4.47 -7.79
C GLY A 153 2.75 3.23 -7.10
N GLY A 154 2.16 2.92 -5.95
CA GLY A 154 2.42 1.68 -5.21
C GLY A 154 1.54 0.51 -5.66
N LYS A 155 1.66 -0.61 -4.93
CA LYS A 155 0.80 -1.79 -5.08
C LYS A 155 0.23 -2.18 -3.73
N ILE A 156 -1.02 -2.63 -3.69
CA ILE A 156 -1.56 -3.35 -2.53
C ILE A 156 -1.45 -4.85 -2.81
N ILE A 157 -0.87 -5.58 -1.86
CA ILE A 157 -0.65 -7.03 -1.94
C ILE A 157 -1.52 -7.70 -0.88
N SER A 158 -2.38 -8.61 -1.34
CA SER A 158 -3.16 -9.49 -0.48
C SER A 158 -2.41 -10.81 -0.28
N SER A 159 -2.23 -11.22 0.97
CA SER A 159 -1.59 -12.49 1.31
C SER A 159 -2.23 -13.09 2.56
N TRP A 160 -1.90 -14.36 2.83
CA TRP A 160 -2.35 -15.04 4.05
C TRP A 160 -1.84 -14.36 5.35
N LYS A 161 -0.71 -13.64 5.30
CA LYS A 161 -0.14 -12.91 6.46
C LYS A 161 -0.78 -11.54 6.71
N GLY A 162 -1.50 -11.00 5.72
CA GLY A 162 -2.03 -9.64 5.78
C GLY A 162 -2.19 -8.96 4.43
N LEU A 163 -2.70 -7.74 4.51
CA LEU A 163 -2.66 -6.73 3.46
C LEU A 163 -1.41 -5.88 3.60
N TYR A 164 -0.75 -5.58 2.49
CA TYR A 164 0.48 -4.79 2.48
C TYR A 164 0.46 -3.74 1.38
N TYR A 165 0.89 -2.53 1.70
CA TYR A 165 1.24 -1.51 0.72
C TYR A 165 2.72 -1.66 0.35
N GLN A 166 3.00 -1.83 -0.94
CA GLN A 166 4.33 -1.91 -1.50
C GLN A 166 4.62 -0.65 -2.31
N THR A 167 5.73 0.01 -2.01
CA THR A 167 6.21 1.19 -2.75
C THR A 167 7.69 1.06 -3.04
N LYS A 168 8.15 1.74 -4.10
CA LYS A 168 9.58 1.93 -4.33
C LYS A 168 10.14 2.82 -3.22
N GLY A 169 11.16 2.34 -2.54
CA GLY A 169 11.94 3.09 -1.55
C GLY A 169 13.23 3.66 -2.16
N ILE A 170 14.09 4.17 -1.28
CA ILE A 170 15.42 4.67 -1.63
C ILE A 170 16.24 3.54 -2.28
N ASN A 171 17.02 3.86 -3.32
CA ASN A 171 17.84 2.91 -4.09
C ASN A 171 17.04 1.78 -4.77
N ASN A 172 15.80 2.06 -5.19
CA ASN A 172 14.91 1.10 -5.85
C ASN A 172 14.56 -0.14 -5.00
N LYS A 173 14.85 -0.15 -3.70
CA LYS A 173 14.44 -1.24 -2.79
C LYS A 173 12.93 -1.18 -2.58
N MET A 174 12.27 -2.32 -2.73
CA MET A 174 10.82 -2.42 -2.52
C MET A 174 10.50 -2.47 -1.02
N ASN A 175 9.84 -1.44 -0.52
CA ASN A 175 9.36 -1.40 0.86
C ASN A 175 7.95 -1.98 0.94
N LYS A 176 7.73 -2.93 1.86
CA LYS A 176 6.40 -3.49 2.15
C LYS A 176 5.97 -3.05 3.53
N ILE A 177 4.81 -2.40 3.61
CA ILE A 177 4.26 -1.89 4.87
C ILE A 177 2.89 -2.51 5.10
N LYS A 178 2.64 -3.05 6.30
CA LYS A 178 1.36 -3.70 6.62
C LYS A 178 0.23 -2.67 6.67
N LEU A 179 -0.84 -2.92 5.93
CA LEU A 179 -2.08 -2.15 5.99
C LEU A 179 -2.87 -2.54 7.23
N LYS A 180 -3.23 -1.55 8.04
CA LYS A 180 -4.13 -1.71 9.20
C LYS A 180 -5.44 -1.00 8.91
N LYS A 181 -6.58 -1.63 9.24
CA LYS A 181 -7.87 -0.92 9.14
C LYS A 181 -7.84 0.30 10.04
N SER A 182 -8.38 1.41 9.54
CA SER A 182 -8.51 2.67 10.29
C SER A 182 -10.00 3.03 10.36
N SER A 183 -10.43 3.54 11.50
CA SER A 183 -11.76 4.15 11.67
C SER A 183 -11.82 5.58 11.15
N LYS A 184 -10.67 6.19 10.80
CA LYS A 184 -10.63 7.54 10.27
C LYS A 184 -11.33 7.62 8.92
N VAL A 185 -12.28 8.56 8.84
CA VAL A 185 -12.94 8.93 7.60
C VAL A 185 -12.00 9.89 6.88
N ILE A 186 -11.69 9.59 5.62
CA ILE A 186 -10.94 10.49 4.72
C ILE A 186 -11.84 10.87 3.55
N PRO A 187 -11.65 12.05 2.93
CA PRO A 187 -12.42 12.49 1.75
C PRO A 187 -12.37 11.48 0.59
N SER A 188 -13.35 11.52 -0.32
CA SER A 188 -13.43 10.60 -1.47
C SER A 188 -13.12 11.26 -2.81
N SER A 189 -12.96 12.58 -2.83
CA SER A 189 -12.65 13.43 -3.99
C SER A 189 -11.82 14.64 -3.54
N GLU A 190 -11.26 15.38 -4.50
CA GLU A 190 -10.56 16.64 -4.21
C GLU A 190 -11.54 17.68 -3.68
N GLU A 191 -12.77 17.69 -4.20
CA GLU A 191 -13.84 18.59 -3.77
C GLU A 191 -14.19 18.34 -2.29
N ASP A 192 -14.46 17.09 -1.90
CA ASP A 192 -14.71 16.70 -0.50
C ASP A 192 -13.54 17.10 0.41
N PHE A 193 -12.31 17.04 -0.12
CA PHE A 193 -11.11 17.38 0.62
C PHE A 193 -11.00 18.89 0.85
N LEU A 194 -11.20 19.70 -0.19
CA LEU A 194 -11.06 21.15 -0.11
C LEU A 194 -12.22 21.83 0.61
N GLU A 195 -13.44 21.28 0.53
CA GLU A 195 -14.61 21.80 1.27
C GLU A 195 -14.41 21.79 2.80
N GLN A 196 -13.46 20.99 3.30
CA GLN A 196 -13.12 20.96 4.72
C GLN A 196 -12.25 22.14 5.17
N TYR A 197 -11.72 22.95 4.25
CA TYR A 197 -10.74 23.99 4.55
C TYR A 197 -11.03 25.29 3.79
N THR A 198 -10.62 26.42 4.37
CA THR A 198 -10.79 27.75 3.75
C THR A 198 -9.44 28.28 3.30
N TYR A 199 -9.36 28.80 2.07
CA TYR A 199 -8.17 29.51 1.61
C TYR A 199 -8.10 30.89 2.25
N ASP A 200 -7.01 31.18 2.96
CA ASP A 200 -6.76 32.45 3.61
C ASP A 200 -5.25 32.80 3.56
N PRO A 201 -4.77 33.43 2.48
CA PRO A 201 -3.36 33.76 2.32
C PRO A 201 -2.85 34.76 3.36
N SER A 202 -3.74 35.51 4.04
CA SER A 202 -3.36 36.44 5.09
C SER A 202 -2.84 35.75 6.36
N THR A 203 -3.08 34.44 6.49
CA THR A 203 -2.53 33.62 7.58
C THR A 203 -1.05 33.32 7.43
N LYS A 204 -0.45 33.61 6.28
CA LYS A 204 1.00 33.54 6.11
C LYS A 204 1.63 34.74 6.82
N ASP A 205 2.36 34.50 7.91
CA ASP A 205 3.11 35.55 8.59
C ASP A 205 4.49 35.71 7.92
N ASP A 206 4.67 36.79 7.17
CA ASP A 206 5.91 37.15 6.47
C ASP A 206 6.95 37.87 7.38
N ARG A 207 6.71 37.90 8.70
CA ARG A 207 7.57 38.60 9.68
C ARG A 207 8.78 37.80 10.13
#